data_AF-A0A3E1YAY6-F1
#
_entry.id   AF-A0A3E1YAY6-F1
#
_cell.length_a   1.000
_cell.length_b   1.000
_cell.length_c   1.000
_cell.angle_alpha   90.00
_cell.angle_beta   90.00
_cell.angle_gamma   90.00
#
_symmetry.space_group_name_H-M   'P 1'
#
loop_
_entity.id
_entity.type
_entity.pdbx_description
1 polymer ?
#
loop_
_entity_poly.entity_id
_entity_poly.type
_entity_poly.pdbx_seq_one_letter_code
_entity_poly.pdbx_strand_id
1 'polypeptide(L)'
;MKNEEKQMKVLKLHPLMTISLLQMQIQRLLSCNVAVYVRHSLANAFDTLKDAGFEEEALVEYPIDETLSLREFEEEMEEKFNFSLELCSKDDKPFRNKSQHLFQISASTNITPERKDYQDISPELLNYLNSSRQFPSQNRW
;
A
#
# COMPACT_ATOMS: atom_id res chain seq x y z
N MET A 1 -19.28 -18.45 -11.27
CA MET A 1 -18.47 -17.61 -10.36
C MET A 1 -17.06 -17.66 -10.88
N LYS A 2 -16.55 -16.56 -11.45
CA LYS A 2 -15.15 -16.50 -11.87
C LYS A 2 -14.32 -16.31 -10.61
N ASN A 3 -13.49 -17.28 -10.26
CA ASN A 3 -12.43 -17.07 -9.30
C ASN A 3 -11.49 -16.04 -9.94
N GLU A 4 -11.63 -14.79 -9.53
CA GLU A 4 -10.64 -13.77 -9.81
C GLU A 4 -9.43 -14.14 -8.97
N GLU A 5 -8.51 -14.93 -9.53
CA GLU A 5 -7.17 -15.08 -8.98
C GLU A 5 -6.58 -13.68 -8.91
N LYS A 6 -6.70 -13.06 -7.73
CA LYS A 6 -6.02 -11.81 -7.42
C LYS A 6 -4.54 -12.09 -7.60
N GLN A 7 -3.97 -11.68 -8.73
CA GLN A 7 -2.54 -11.86 -9.00
C GLN A 7 -1.77 -11.25 -7.84
N MET A 8 -1.04 -12.10 -7.10
CA MET A 8 -0.19 -11.64 -6.01
C MET A 8 0.90 -10.75 -6.59
N LYS A 9 1.00 -9.52 -6.07
CA LYS A 9 2.07 -8.59 -6.45
C LYS A 9 3.35 -9.05 -5.79
N VAL A 10 4.41 -9.24 -6.58
CA VAL A 10 5.69 -9.73 -6.10
C VAL A 10 6.74 -8.63 -6.26
N LEU A 11 7.31 -8.20 -5.14
CA LEU A 11 8.45 -7.30 -5.10
C LEU A 11 9.74 -8.12 -5.29
N LYS A 12 10.49 -7.83 -6.34
CA LYS A 12 11.78 -8.45 -6.61
C LYS A 12 12.89 -7.55 -6.08
N LEU A 13 13.76 -8.06 -5.21
CA LEU A 13 14.83 -7.30 -4.58
C LEU A 13 16.16 -7.96 -4.91
N HIS A 14 17.09 -7.21 -5.48
CA HIS A 14 18.43 -7.70 -5.81
C HIS A 14 19.46 -6.74 -5.21
N PRO A 15 20.57 -7.20 -4.63
CA PRO A 15 21.52 -6.31 -3.96
C PRO A 15 22.08 -5.22 -4.87
N LEU A 16 22.28 -5.52 -6.16
CA LEU A 16 22.74 -4.56 -7.17
C LEU A 16 21.63 -3.70 -7.80
N MET A 17 20.37 -3.88 -7.38
CA MET A 17 19.28 -3.02 -7.84
C MET A 17 19.49 -1.60 -7.33
N THR A 18 19.32 -0.60 -8.18
CA THR A 18 19.40 0.80 -7.77
C THR A 18 18.14 1.25 -7.05
N ILE A 19 18.23 2.29 -6.23
CA ILE A 19 17.07 2.91 -5.58
C ILE A 19 16.02 3.35 -6.61
N SER A 20 16.45 3.93 -7.74
CA SER A 20 15.54 4.28 -8.84
C SER A 20 14.75 3.08 -9.38
N LEU A 21 15.38 1.91 -9.51
CA LEU A 21 14.70 0.70 -9.96
C LEU A 21 13.70 0.19 -8.92
N LEU A 22 14.05 0.22 -7.63
CA LEU A 22 13.11 -0.09 -6.55
C LEU A 22 11.89 0.85 -6.58
N GLN A 23 12.14 2.15 -6.70
CA GLN A 23 11.09 3.17 -6.79
C GLN A 23 10.15 2.91 -7.97
N MET A 24 10.69 2.64 -9.16
CA MET A 24 9.89 2.30 -10.34
C MET A 24 9.08 1.02 -10.14
N GLN A 25 9.65 0.02 -9.48
CA GLN A 25 8.97 -1.25 -9.21
C GLN A 25 7.80 -1.06 -8.24
N ILE A 26 8.01 -0.35 -7.13
CA ILE A 26 6.96 -0.01 -6.16
C ILE A 26 5.87 0.83 -6.84
N GLN A 27 6.25 1.81 -7.66
CA GLN A 27 5.28 2.62 -8.40
C GLN A 27 4.40 1.78 -9.34
N ARG A 28 4.96 0.77 -10.00
CA ARG A 28 4.18 -0.13 -10.88
C ARG A 28 3.28 -1.07 -10.09
N LEU A 29 3.77 -1.59 -8.96
CA LEU A 29 3.01 -2.55 -8.15
C LEU A 29 1.91 -1.85 -7.34
N LEU A 30 2.22 -0.73 -6.69
CA LEU A 30 1.35 -0.09 -5.68
C LEU A 30 0.74 1.24 -6.15
N SER A 31 1.14 1.73 -7.32
CA SER A 31 0.63 2.99 -7.90
C SER A 31 0.89 4.23 -7.03
N CYS A 32 1.96 4.18 -6.23
CA CYS A 32 2.45 5.26 -5.37
C CYS A 32 3.96 5.48 -5.54
N ASN A 33 4.46 6.63 -5.11
CA ASN A 33 5.89 6.90 -5.08
C ASN A 33 6.46 6.41 -3.75
N VAL A 34 7.79 6.36 -3.65
CA VAL A 34 8.47 5.92 -2.43
C VAL A 34 9.79 6.67 -2.23
N ALA A 35 10.03 7.12 -1.01
CA ALA A 35 11.32 7.63 -0.56
C ALA A 35 12.08 6.48 0.12
N VAL A 36 13.38 6.36 -0.16
CA VAL A 36 14.24 5.35 0.48
C VAL A 36 15.31 6.10 1.25
N TYR A 37 15.65 5.63 2.45
CA TYR A 37 16.61 6.28 3.32
C TYR A 37 17.80 5.36 3.59
N VAL A 38 19.01 5.93 3.48
CA VAL A 38 20.27 5.30 3.88
C VAL A 38 20.84 6.09 5.05
N ARG A 39 21.03 5.45 6.21
CA ARG A 39 21.60 6.09 7.41
C ARG A 39 20.91 7.42 7.75
N HIS A 40 19.58 7.43 7.75
CA HIS A 40 18.72 8.59 8.03
C HIS A 40 18.79 9.75 7.02
N SER A 41 19.41 9.54 5.85
CA SER A 41 19.44 10.50 4.75
C SER A 41 18.71 9.93 3.54
N LEU A 42 18.10 10.79 2.72
CA LEU A 42 17.46 10.34 1.49
C LEU A 42 18.50 9.70 0.56
N ALA A 43 18.22 8.50 0.09
CA ALA A 43 19.11 7.74 -0.78
C ALA A 43 19.24 8.40 -2.17
N ASN A 44 20.41 8.30 -2.79
CA ASN A 44 20.58 8.70 -4.18
C ASN A 44 19.91 7.68 -5.09
N ALA A 45 19.32 8.14 -6.19
CA ALA A 45 18.70 7.29 -7.20
C ALA A 45 19.65 6.22 -7.79
N PHE A 46 20.97 6.47 -7.77
CA PHE A 46 22.01 5.55 -8.26
C PHE A 46 22.58 4.63 -7.18
N ASP A 47 22.31 4.89 -5.90
CA ASP A 47 22.74 3.98 -4.83
C ASP A 47 22.09 2.62 -5.03
N THR A 48 22.77 1.56 -4.60
CA THR A 48 22.22 0.20 -4.66
C THR A 48 21.46 -0.14 -3.38
N LEU A 49 20.58 -1.16 -3.44
CA LEU A 49 19.95 -1.68 -2.22
C LEU A 49 20.99 -2.14 -1.20
N LYS A 50 22.12 -2.70 -1.67
CA LYS A 50 23.24 -3.05 -0.80
C LYS A 50 23.80 -1.84 -0.06
N ASP A 51 23.93 -0.70 -0.73
CA ASP A 51 24.38 0.56 -0.08
C ASP A 51 23.36 1.05 0.95
N ALA A 52 22.07 0.72 0.75
CA ALA A 52 20.97 1.07 1.64
C ALA A 52 20.81 0.14 2.86
N GLY A 53 21.58 -0.94 2.96
CA GLY A 53 21.53 -1.89 4.08
C GLY A 53 20.95 -3.25 3.71
N PHE A 54 20.58 -3.51 2.46
CA PHE A 54 20.11 -4.82 2.01
C PHE A 54 21.24 -5.86 2.07
N GLU A 55 21.13 -6.83 2.97
CA GLU A 55 22.21 -7.78 3.27
C GLU A 55 22.16 -9.07 2.43
N GLU A 56 21.07 -9.29 1.69
CA GLU A 56 20.90 -10.52 0.90
C GLU A 56 21.89 -10.58 -0.28
N GLU A 57 22.45 -11.77 -0.51
CA GLU A 57 23.45 -11.98 -1.55
C GLU A 57 22.85 -12.26 -2.94
N ALA A 58 21.54 -12.53 -3.00
CA ALA A 58 20.85 -12.97 -4.19
C ALA A 58 19.50 -12.26 -4.41
N LEU A 59 18.86 -12.56 -5.53
CA LEU A 59 17.50 -12.10 -5.82
C LEU A 59 16.51 -12.69 -4.82
N VAL A 60 15.74 -11.84 -4.15
CA VAL A 60 14.60 -12.21 -3.31
C VAL A 60 13.30 -11.85 -4.01
N GLU A 61 12.36 -12.78 -4.03
CA GLU A 61 10.99 -12.54 -4.46
C GLU A 61 10.09 -12.46 -3.22
N TYR A 62 9.60 -11.27 -2.93
CA TYR A 62 8.80 -10.98 -1.76
C TYR A 62 7.33 -10.72 -2.15
N PRO A 63 6.40 -11.62 -1.80
CA PRO A 63 4.98 -11.40 -2.07
C PRO A 63 4.44 -10.28 -1.17
N ILE A 64 3.83 -9.27 -1.78
CA ILE A 64 3.22 -8.15 -1.06
C ILE A 64 1.84 -8.55 -0.56
N ASP A 65 1.64 -8.50 0.75
CA ASP A 65 0.31 -8.54 1.35
C ASP A 65 -0.34 -7.16 1.28
N GLU A 66 -1.26 -6.99 0.33
CA GLU A 66 -1.95 -5.71 0.17
C GLU A 66 -2.94 -5.38 1.30
N THR A 67 -3.22 -6.32 2.21
CA THR A 67 -4.05 -6.09 3.40
C THR A 67 -3.31 -5.37 4.50
N LEU A 68 -1.99 -5.21 4.40
CA LEU A 68 -1.22 -4.38 5.31
C LEU A 68 -1.59 -2.91 5.17
N SER A 69 -1.56 -2.19 6.30
CA SER A 69 -1.53 -0.74 6.31
C SER A 69 -0.19 -0.22 5.76
N LEU A 70 -0.15 1.05 5.36
CA LEU A 70 1.08 1.67 4.86
C LEU A 70 2.20 1.58 5.89
N ARG A 71 1.86 1.82 7.15
CA ARG A 71 2.79 1.72 8.27
C ARG A 71 3.37 0.31 8.41
N GLU A 72 2.50 -0.70 8.46
CA GLU A 72 2.92 -2.08 8.64
C GLU A 72 3.83 -2.54 7.50
N PHE A 73 3.52 -2.13 6.26
CA PHE A 73 4.38 -2.42 5.12
C PHE A 73 5.75 -1.74 5.22
N GLU A 74 5.78 -0.45 5.60
CA GLU A 74 7.05 0.28 5.80
C GLU A 74 7.91 -0.39 6.89
N GLU A 75 7.29 -0.74 8.03
CA GLU A 75 7.95 -1.42 9.16
C GLU A 75 8.45 -2.83 8.77
N GLU A 76 7.64 -3.60 8.05
CA GLU A 76 8.02 -4.96 7.62
C GLU A 76 9.19 -4.94 6.63
N MET A 77 9.23 -3.97 5.72
CA MET A 77 10.35 -3.80 4.80
C MET A 77 11.65 -3.48 5.54
N GLU A 78 11.58 -2.61 6.56
CA GLU A 78 12.72 -2.27 7.39
C GLU A 78 13.20 -3.47 8.24
N GLU A 79 12.27 -4.20 8.87
CA GLU A 79 12.58 -5.37 9.71
C GLU A 79 13.18 -6.53 8.91
N LYS A 80 12.65 -6.80 7.70
CA LYS A 80 13.10 -7.94 6.88
C LYS A 80 14.35 -7.63 6.08
N PHE A 81 14.50 -6.41 5.59
CA PHE A 81 15.47 -6.09 4.56
C PHE A 81 16.48 -5.02 4.97
N ASN A 82 16.41 -4.52 6.20
CA ASN A 82 17.38 -3.59 6.80
C ASN A 82 17.55 -2.26 6.05
N PHE A 83 16.56 -1.86 5.24
CA PHE A 83 16.50 -0.54 4.64
C PHE A 83 15.15 0.12 4.94
N SER A 84 15.17 1.41 5.26
CA SER A 84 13.96 2.15 5.58
C SER A 84 13.38 2.78 4.30
N LEU A 85 12.06 2.68 4.12
CA LEU A 85 11.34 3.37 3.07
C LEU A 85 10.09 4.07 3.58
N GLU A 86 9.59 5.01 2.80
CA GLU A 86 8.36 5.74 3.08
C GLU A 86 7.51 5.86 1.83
N LEU A 87 6.26 5.39 1.90
CA LEU A 87 5.31 5.49 0.81
C LEU A 87 4.79 6.94 0.68
N CYS A 88 4.80 7.41 -0.56
CA CYS A 88 4.45 8.78 -0.94
C CYS A 88 3.29 8.80 -1.93
N SER A 89 2.49 9.85 -1.88
CA SER A 89 1.52 10.15 -2.93
C SER A 89 2.22 10.48 -4.25
N LYS A 90 1.44 10.64 -5.32
CA LYS A 90 1.94 11.05 -6.64
C LYS A 90 2.65 12.41 -6.66
N ASP A 91 2.41 13.24 -5.64
CA ASP A 91 3.05 14.55 -5.47
C ASP A 91 4.39 14.46 -4.70
N ASP A 92 4.95 13.25 -4.54
CA ASP A 92 6.17 12.96 -3.78
C ASP A 92 6.10 13.36 -2.29
N LYS A 93 4.88 13.45 -1.75
CA LYS A 93 4.65 13.74 -0.33
C LYS A 93 4.30 12.45 0.43
N PRO A 94 4.89 12.21 1.61
CA PRO A 94 4.52 11.07 2.44
C PRO A 94 3.02 11.01 2.72
N PHE A 95 2.45 9.81 2.69
CA PHE A 95 1.05 9.62 3.07
C PHE A 95 0.85 9.99 4.55
N ARG A 96 -0.03 10.97 4.81
CA ARG A 96 -0.35 11.38 6.19
C ARG A 96 -1.11 10.31 6.96
N ASN A 97 -2.02 9.61 6.29
CA ASN A 97 -2.79 8.53 6.89
C ASN A 97 -2.06 7.20 6.68
N LYS A 98 -1.19 6.85 7.63
CA LYS A 98 -0.40 5.61 7.60
C LYS A 98 -1.23 4.35 7.92
N SER A 99 -2.47 4.51 8.41
CA SER A 99 -3.42 3.40 8.65
C SER A 99 -4.21 3.00 7.40
N GLN A 100 -4.01 3.70 6.27
CA GLN A 100 -4.61 3.30 4.99
C GLN A 100 -4.02 1.96 4.53
N HIS A 101 -4.83 1.10 3.91
CA HIS A 101 -4.34 -0.18 3.41
C HIS A 101 -3.79 -0.06 1.99
N LEU A 102 -2.80 -0.89 1.64
CA LEU A 102 -2.15 -0.85 0.31
C LEU A 102 -3.15 -1.06 -0.84
N PHE A 103 -4.12 -1.97 -0.69
CA PHE A 103 -5.13 -2.21 -1.72
C PHE A 103 -5.98 -0.96 -2.03
N GLN A 104 -6.11 -0.04 -1.07
CA GLN A 104 -6.91 1.18 -1.24
C GLN A 104 -6.18 2.21 -2.12
N ILE A 105 -4.84 2.21 -2.12
CA ILE A 105 -4.05 3.14 -2.94
C ILE A 105 -4.23 2.79 -4.42
N SER A 106 -4.06 1.50 -4.76
CA SER A 106 -4.15 1.06 -6.15
C SER A 106 -5.55 1.30 -6.76
N ALA A 107 -6.62 1.09 -5.99
CA ALA A 107 -7.99 1.37 -6.42
C ALA A 107 -8.25 2.86 -6.73
N SER A 108 -7.52 3.76 -6.08
CA SER A 108 -7.64 5.21 -6.26
C SER A 108 -7.06 5.71 -7.58
N THR A 109 -6.28 4.89 -8.29
CA THR A 109 -5.52 5.31 -9.47
C THR A 109 -6.17 5.00 -10.81
N ASN A 110 -7.22 4.16 -10.83
CA ASN A 110 -8.06 3.96 -12.03
C ASN A 110 -9.11 5.07 -12.23
N ILE A 111 -9.06 6.11 -11.39
CA ILE A 111 -9.97 7.25 -11.45
C ILE A 111 -9.11 8.51 -11.54
N THR A 112 -8.94 9.06 -12.73
CA THR A 112 -8.50 10.46 -12.89
C THR A 112 -9.53 11.18 -13.75
N PRO A 113 -9.79 12.47 -13.52
CA PRO A 113 -9.78 13.20 -12.26
C PRO A 113 -11.14 13.92 -12.09
N GLU A 114 -11.87 13.73 -11.00
CA GLU A 114 -12.72 14.81 -10.49
C GLU A 114 -12.81 14.71 -8.97
N ARG A 115 -12.67 15.87 -8.33
CA ARG A 115 -13.20 16.12 -7.00
C ARG A 115 -14.58 15.48 -6.89
N LYS A 116 -14.72 14.44 -6.09
CA LYS A 116 -15.99 14.18 -5.41
C LYS A 116 -15.70 13.98 -3.95
N ASP A 117 -16.09 15.01 -3.23
CA ASP A 117 -16.26 15.10 -1.80
C ASP A 117 -16.63 13.75 -1.19
N TYR A 118 -15.79 13.27 -0.26
CA TYR A 118 -16.25 12.38 0.80
C TYR A 118 -17.10 13.19 1.78
N GLN A 119 -18.21 13.75 1.32
CA GLN A 119 -19.30 14.30 2.12
C GLN A 119 -20.59 14.05 1.34
N ASP A 120 -21.23 12.92 1.67
CA ASP A 120 -22.69 12.75 1.75
C ASP A 120 -23.04 11.27 1.60
N ILE A 121 -22.83 10.53 2.70
CA ILE A 121 -23.65 9.34 2.92
C ILE A 121 -25.04 9.88 3.23
N SER A 122 -26.01 9.70 2.31
CA SER A 122 -27.35 10.24 2.53
C SER A 122 -27.97 9.66 3.81
N PRO A 123 -28.71 10.47 4.60
CA PRO A 123 -29.34 9.99 5.82
C PRO A 123 -30.28 8.80 5.57
N GLU A 124 -30.88 8.69 4.39
CA GLU A 124 -31.67 7.51 3.99
C GLU A 124 -30.85 6.22 3.95
N LEU A 125 -29.60 6.24 3.47
CA LEU A 125 -28.75 5.06 3.38
C LEU A 125 -28.31 4.56 4.77
N LEU A 126 -28.05 5.50 5.69
CA LEU A 126 -27.77 5.22 7.10
C LEU A 126 -28.97 4.59 7.82
N ASN A 127 -30.18 5.05 7.53
CA ASN A 127 -31.39 4.45 8.07
C ASN A 127 -31.64 3.04 7.54
N TYR A 128 -31.40 2.79 6.25
CA TYR A 128 -31.60 1.47 5.66
C TYR A 128 -30.66 0.40 6.25
N LEU A 129 -29.41 0.78 6.52
CA LEU A 129 -28.42 -0.08 7.17
C LEU A 129 -28.77 -0.37 8.63
N ASN A 130 -29.39 0.59 9.33
CA ASN A 130 -29.86 0.41 10.71
C ASN A 130 -31.15 -0.40 10.81
N SER A 131 -32.06 -0.31 9.83
CA SER A 131 -33.31 -1.09 9.79
C SER A 131 -33.10 -2.59 9.55
N SER A 132 -31.92 -2.98 9.08
CA SER A 132 -31.58 -4.40 8.81
C SER A 132 -31.21 -5.20 10.07
N ARG A 133 -31.30 -4.60 11.27
CA ARG A 133 -31.01 -5.24 12.57
C ARG A 133 -32.24 -5.49 13.46
N GLN A 134 -33.46 -5.50 12.91
CA GLN A 134 -34.62 -5.98 13.68
C GLN A 134 -34.81 -7.49 13.48
N PHE A 135 -34.43 -8.25 14.51
CA PHE A 135 -34.76 -9.65 14.69
C PHE A 135 -36.27 -9.89 14.55
N PRO A 136 -36.72 -11.01 13.96
CA PRO A 136 -38.13 -11.34 13.92
C PRO A 136 -38.58 -11.81 15.31
N SER A 137 -39.29 -10.95 16.05
CA SER A 137 -40.10 -11.39 17.19
C SER A 137 -41.28 -12.18 16.64
N GLN A 138 -41.18 -13.51 16.63
CA GLN A 138 -42.30 -14.41 16.37
C GLN A 138 -43.40 -14.25 17.43
N ASN A 139 -44.65 -14.26 16.95
CA ASN A 139 -45.94 -14.37 17.65
C ASN A 139 -45.94 -15.16 18.96
N ARG A 140 -46.88 -14.86 19.86
CA ARG A 140 -47.88 -15.84 20.35
C ARG A 140 -48.94 -15.25 21.32
N TRP A 141 -50.21 -15.54 20.97
CA TRP A 141 -51.46 -15.58 21.74
C TRP A 141 -51.97 -14.34 22.46
#